data_AF-A0A834ZC32-F1
#
_entry.id   AF-A0A834ZC32-F1
#
_cell.length_a   1.000
_cell.length_b   1.000
_cell.length_c   1.000
_cell.angle_alpha   90.00
_cell.angle_beta   90.00
_cell.angle_gamma   90.00
#
_symmetry.space_group_name_H-M   'P 1'
#
loop_
_entity.id
_entity.type
_entity.pdbx_description
1 polymer ?
#
loop_
_entity_poly.entity_id
_entity_poly.type
_entity_poly.pdbx_seq_one_letter_code
_entity_poly.pdbx_strand_id
1 'polypeptide(L)'
;MWAMIQRCETLPNILLRAQFIRSSVAIFLWKFFKVLLQHCKEAEFTAGHVEDDVLMTVSISIDAARYCEFILQEWSEDVNFLEMKMVEDDSNIHIRDDMDDHGWFFGEHIKRLIELQTDWLMDIMANLLCQFNTLSLEHVQNREQWGREDFGLNIVWGATDFIVSADFVEALDVLRSQLHILQARLNLKDFLDLWRSIADGLDQFIFGSIIMSDTRFSAQGVNQFGSDMRALFIIFQSFSARPESFFSCIRDSLKLLEMRKEDVKHLQAYLSNNEKRIGCLQLYEILHISPDQTEKILRNKKFGD
;
A
#
# COMPACT_ATOMS: atom_id res chain seq x y z
N MET A 1 -19.93 10.97 24.44
CA MET A 1 -18.68 11.34 25.13
C MET A 1 -18.68 12.81 25.54
N TRP A 2 -18.87 13.75 24.59
CA TRP A 2 -18.99 15.19 24.89
C TRP A 2 -19.99 15.54 26.02
N ALA A 3 -21.20 15.00 25.96
CA ALA A 3 -22.21 15.22 27.01
C ALA A 3 -21.79 14.69 28.41
N MET A 4 -20.84 13.76 28.50
CA MET A 4 -20.28 13.32 29.79
C MET A 4 -19.23 14.31 30.30
N ILE A 5 -18.42 14.86 29.39
CA ILE A 5 -17.45 15.93 29.71
C ILE A 5 -18.19 17.17 30.22
N GLN A 6 -19.25 17.62 29.55
CA GLN A 6 -20.02 18.79 30.00
C GLN A 6 -20.59 18.64 31.43
N ARG A 7 -20.85 17.42 31.89
CA ARG A 7 -21.32 17.17 33.26
C ARG A 7 -20.26 17.45 34.32
N CYS A 8 -18.97 17.45 33.98
CA CYS A 8 -17.93 17.79 34.95
C CYS A 8 -17.82 19.31 35.17
N GLU A 9 -18.36 20.16 34.29
CA GLU A 9 -18.31 21.62 34.44
C GLU A 9 -18.93 22.11 35.75
N THR A 10 -19.91 21.36 36.28
CA THR A 10 -20.54 21.66 37.58
C THR A 10 -19.62 21.39 38.78
N LEU A 11 -18.48 20.71 38.59
CA LEU A 11 -17.51 20.47 39.64
C LEU A 11 -16.70 21.75 39.91
N PRO A 12 -16.46 22.10 41.18
CA PRO A 12 -15.88 23.39 41.55
C PRO A 12 -14.36 23.47 41.36
N ASN A 13 -13.67 22.33 41.23
CA ASN A 13 -12.21 22.25 41.16
C ASN A 13 -11.78 21.55 39.87
N ILE A 14 -10.82 22.14 39.16
CA ILE A 14 -10.24 21.61 37.92
C ILE A 14 -9.63 20.21 38.10
N LEU A 15 -9.02 19.92 39.26
CA LEU A 15 -8.51 18.59 39.58
C LEU A 15 -9.65 17.56 39.70
N LEU A 16 -10.78 17.93 40.29
CA LEU A 16 -11.96 17.05 40.37
C LEU A 16 -12.58 16.83 38.98
N ARG A 17 -12.52 17.84 38.10
CA ARG A 17 -12.94 17.70 36.70
C ARG A 17 -12.04 16.71 35.97
N ALA A 18 -10.73 16.87 36.06
CA ALA A 18 -9.74 15.99 35.47
C ALA A 18 -9.95 14.53 35.94
N GLN A 19 -10.02 14.31 37.26
CA GLN A 19 -10.28 12.99 37.85
C GLN A 19 -11.61 12.38 37.41
N PHE A 20 -12.67 13.18 37.29
CA PHE A 20 -13.96 12.72 36.79
C PHE A 20 -13.85 12.23 35.33
N ILE A 21 -13.18 12.99 34.47
CA ILE A 21 -13.00 12.63 33.06
C ILE A 21 -12.15 11.35 32.95
N ARG A 22 -11.03 11.26 33.68
CA ARG A 22 -10.20 10.04 33.78
C ARG A 22 -11.00 8.83 34.27
N SER A 23 -11.92 9.04 35.21
CA SER A 23 -12.71 7.94 35.80
C SER A 23 -13.97 7.59 35.00
N SER A 24 -14.32 8.35 33.94
CA SER A 24 -15.56 8.14 33.18
C SER A 24 -15.32 8.03 31.69
N VAL A 25 -14.80 9.08 31.07
CA VAL A 25 -14.53 9.19 29.63
C VAL A 25 -13.45 8.19 29.23
N ALA A 26 -12.39 8.01 30.04
CA ALA A 26 -11.34 7.02 29.76
C ALA A 26 -11.89 5.58 29.75
N ILE A 27 -12.81 5.23 30.65
CA ILE A 27 -13.45 3.90 30.68
C ILE A 27 -14.27 3.69 29.42
N PHE A 28 -15.00 4.71 28.97
CA PHE A 28 -15.76 4.62 27.72
C PHE A 28 -14.83 4.45 26.52
N LEU A 29 -13.75 5.24 26.44
CA LEU A 29 -12.74 5.15 25.39
C LEU A 29 -12.10 3.77 25.34
N TRP A 30 -11.73 3.22 26.49
CA TRP A 30 -11.16 1.88 26.57
C TRP A 30 -12.14 0.81 26.10
N LYS A 31 -13.43 0.90 26.47
CA LYS A 31 -14.46 -0.04 25.98
C LYS A 31 -14.64 0.08 24.48
N PHE A 32 -14.70 1.30 23.95
CA PHE A 32 -14.81 1.55 22.52
C PHE A 32 -13.61 0.98 21.77
N PHE A 33 -12.39 1.25 22.22
CA PHE A 33 -11.16 0.68 21.68
C PHE A 33 -11.20 -0.85 21.65
N LYS A 34 -11.68 -1.49 22.73
CA LYS A 34 -11.83 -2.94 22.76
C LYS A 34 -12.80 -3.48 21.71
N VAL A 35 -13.89 -2.78 21.43
CA VAL A 35 -14.84 -3.16 20.37
C VAL A 35 -14.16 -3.09 19.00
N LEU A 36 -13.45 -1.98 18.72
CA LEU A 36 -12.71 -1.85 17.46
C LEU A 36 -11.66 -2.95 17.29
N LEU A 37 -10.86 -3.20 18.34
CA LEU A 37 -9.84 -4.23 18.32
C LEU A 37 -10.44 -5.63 18.15
N GLN A 38 -11.60 -5.89 18.75
CA GLN A 38 -12.29 -7.16 18.60
C GLN A 38 -12.77 -7.37 17.16
N HIS A 39 -13.39 -6.37 16.54
CA HIS A 39 -13.81 -6.44 15.13
C HIS A 39 -12.63 -6.74 14.21
N CYS A 40 -11.48 -6.10 14.45
CA CYS A 40 -10.31 -6.39 13.64
C CYS A 40 -9.74 -7.79 13.91
N LYS A 41 -9.70 -8.26 15.16
CA LYS A 41 -9.17 -9.60 15.50
C LYS A 41 -10.05 -10.75 15.05
N GLU A 42 -11.37 -10.56 15.06
CA GLU A 42 -12.33 -11.55 14.55
C GLU A 42 -12.29 -11.64 13.03
N ALA A 43 -11.83 -10.58 12.37
CA ALA A 43 -11.46 -10.58 10.96
C ALA A 43 -10.17 -11.40 10.78
N GLU A 44 -10.30 -12.73 10.73
CA GLU A 44 -9.21 -13.62 10.34
C GLU A 44 -8.93 -13.44 8.85
N PHE A 45 -7.86 -12.71 8.52
CA PHE A 45 -7.30 -12.79 7.17
C PHE A 45 -6.75 -14.22 6.98
N THR A 46 -7.50 -15.07 6.29
CA THR A 46 -6.98 -16.38 5.91
C THR A 46 -5.84 -16.20 4.92
N ALA A 47 -4.72 -16.89 5.12
CA ALA A 47 -3.53 -16.73 4.28
C ALA A 47 -3.87 -17.00 2.80
N GLY A 48 -3.90 -15.94 2.00
CA GLY A 48 -4.20 -15.99 0.56
C GLY A 48 -5.66 -15.76 0.17
N HIS A 49 -6.57 -15.49 1.11
CA HIS A 49 -7.95 -15.09 0.82
C HIS A 49 -8.47 -14.06 1.82
N VAL A 50 -8.72 -12.84 1.34
CA VAL A 50 -9.40 -11.79 2.08
C VAL A 50 -10.82 -11.67 1.57
N GLU A 51 -11.79 -12.01 2.42
CA GLU A 51 -13.21 -11.81 2.13
C GLU A 51 -13.58 -10.31 2.19
N ASP A 52 -14.48 -9.89 1.31
CA ASP A 52 -14.87 -8.48 1.15
C ASP A 52 -15.56 -7.91 2.40
N ASP A 53 -16.30 -8.73 3.14
CA ASP A 53 -16.98 -8.36 4.39
C ASP A 53 -15.99 -8.17 5.56
N VAL A 54 -14.98 -9.04 5.63
CA VAL A 54 -13.83 -8.93 6.54
C VAL A 54 -13.09 -7.62 6.27
N LEU A 55 -12.72 -7.36 5.01
CA LEU A 55 -12.05 -6.12 4.60
C LEU A 55 -12.87 -4.88 4.93
N MET A 56 -14.20 -4.94 4.70
CA MET A 56 -15.11 -3.85 5.03
C MET A 56 -15.16 -3.59 6.54
N THR A 57 -15.23 -4.64 7.36
CA THR A 57 -15.32 -4.54 8.82
C THR A 57 -14.06 -3.92 9.43
N VAL A 58 -12.88 -4.38 8.99
CA VAL A 58 -11.59 -3.81 9.44
C VAL A 58 -11.48 -2.35 9.00
N SER A 59 -11.84 -2.02 7.76
CA SER A 59 -11.77 -0.65 7.22
C SER A 59 -12.67 0.32 8.00
N ILE A 60 -13.90 -0.09 8.32
CA ILE A 60 -14.82 0.72 9.15
C ILE A 60 -14.24 0.94 10.55
N SER A 61 -13.58 -0.08 11.11
CA SER A 61 -12.98 0.01 12.45
C SER A 61 -11.77 0.95 12.48
N ILE A 62 -10.95 0.94 11.42
CA ILE A 62 -9.85 1.89 11.21
C ILE A 62 -10.41 3.32 11.08
N ASP A 63 -11.42 3.53 10.24
CA ASP A 63 -11.97 4.88 10.03
C ASP A 63 -12.64 5.44 11.30
N ALA A 64 -13.33 4.59 12.06
CA ALA A 64 -13.88 4.94 13.37
C ALA A 64 -12.77 5.26 14.39
N ALA A 65 -11.64 4.54 14.36
CA ALA A 65 -10.48 4.86 15.19
C ALA A 65 -9.89 6.21 14.83
N ARG A 66 -9.73 6.51 13.53
CA ARG A 66 -9.22 7.78 13.01
C ARG A 66 -10.10 8.96 13.42
N TYR A 67 -11.42 8.81 13.29
CA TYR A 67 -12.34 9.85 13.73
C TYR A 67 -12.25 10.10 15.24
N CYS A 68 -12.16 9.03 16.03
CA CYS A 68 -12.00 9.16 17.49
C CYS A 68 -10.66 9.83 17.84
N GLU A 69 -9.57 9.45 17.17
CA GLU A 69 -8.26 10.07 17.32
C GLU A 69 -8.33 11.58 17.06
N PHE A 70 -8.91 11.98 15.93
CA PHE A 70 -9.08 13.39 15.56
C PHE A 70 -9.82 14.19 16.64
N ILE A 71 -10.96 13.69 17.12
CA ILE A 71 -11.75 14.36 18.16
C ILE A 71 -10.96 14.48 19.48
N LEU A 72 -10.20 13.44 19.85
CA LEU A 72 -9.39 13.49 21.08
C LEU A 72 -8.19 14.44 20.96
N GLN A 73 -7.62 14.57 19.77
CA GLN A 73 -6.59 15.57 19.47
C GLN A 73 -7.17 16.98 19.62
N GLU A 74 -8.31 17.27 18.96
CA GLU A 74 -8.99 18.57 19.09
C GLU A 74 -9.30 18.92 20.55
N TRP A 75 -9.78 17.95 21.34
CA TRP A 75 -10.05 18.20 22.76
C TRP A 75 -8.78 18.37 23.58
N SER A 76 -7.69 17.67 23.24
CA SER A 76 -6.41 17.83 23.96
C SER A 76 -5.79 19.21 23.74
N GLU A 77 -6.14 19.89 22.64
CA GLU A 77 -5.71 21.26 22.33
C GLU A 77 -6.59 22.35 22.96
N ASP A 78 -7.77 21.99 23.51
CA ASP A 78 -8.65 22.94 24.18
C ASP A 78 -8.06 23.37 25.54
N VAL A 79 -8.16 24.68 25.82
CA VAL A 79 -7.56 25.33 27.00
C VAL A 79 -7.96 24.63 28.30
N ASN A 80 -9.20 24.16 28.42
CA ASN A 80 -9.66 23.50 29.64
C ASN A 80 -8.89 22.21 29.91
N PHE A 81 -8.60 21.43 28.86
CA PHE A 81 -7.87 20.17 28.98
C PHE A 81 -6.37 20.39 29.17
N LEU A 82 -5.81 21.43 28.56
CA LEU A 82 -4.43 21.86 28.80
C LEU A 82 -4.23 22.28 30.27
N GLU A 83 -5.14 23.09 30.81
CA GLU A 83 -5.11 23.49 32.23
C GLU A 83 -5.27 22.28 33.16
N MET A 84 -6.19 21.35 32.84
CA MET A 84 -6.35 20.11 33.60
C MET A 84 -5.07 19.28 33.61
N LYS A 85 -4.40 19.15 32.46
CA LYS A 85 -3.13 18.41 32.34
C LYS A 85 -2.03 19.07 33.17
N MET A 86 -1.89 20.40 33.11
CA MET A 86 -0.93 21.16 33.91
C MET A 86 -1.15 20.94 35.42
N VAL A 87 -2.41 20.95 35.88
CA VAL A 87 -2.72 20.71 37.29
C VAL A 87 -2.47 19.27 37.71
N GLU A 88 -2.73 18.28 36.84
CA GLU A 88 -2.35 16.88 37.07
C GLU A 88 -0.82 16.73 37.23
N ASP A 89 -0.04 17.40 36.38
CA ASP A 89 1.42 17.37 36.40
C ASP A 89 2.00 18.04 37.66
N ASP A 90 1.49 19.21 38.04
CA ASP A 90 1.93 19.95 39.23
C ASP A 90 1.58 19.25 40.55
N SER A 91 0.51 18.46 40.57
CA SER A 91 0.03 17.81 41.79
C SER A 91 0.78 16.53 42.16
N ASN A 92 1.78 16.09 41.38
CA ASN A 92 2.52 14.82 41.56
C ASN A 92 1.58 13.60 41.71
N ILE A 93 0.30 13.73 41.32
CA ILE A 93 -0.64 12.63 41.25
C ILE A 93 -0.34 11.92 39.93
N HIS A 94 0.83 11.27 39.87
CA HIS A 94 1.04 10.18 38.95
C HIS A 94 0.06 9.08 39.34
N ILE A 95 -1.16 9.15 38.82
CA ILE A 95 -1.96 7.94 38.63
C ILE A 95 -1.05 7.05 37.81
N ARG A 96 -0.49 6.02 38.45
CA ARG A 96 0.57 5.16 37.91
C ARG A 96 0.23 4.75 36.47
N ASP A 97 0.91 5.35 35.51
CA ASP A 97 1.12 4.75 34.20
C ASP A 97 2.54 5.08 33.76
N ASP A 98 3.43 4.12 34.03
CA ASP A 98 4.68 3.94 33.30
C ASP A 98 4.31 3.69 31.83
N MET A 99 4.44 4.71 31.00
CA MET A 99 5.07 4.65 29.67
C MET A 99 4.70 5.91 28.89
N ASP A 100 5.68 6.80 28.76
CA ASP A 100 5.77 7.75 27.64
C ASP A 100 4.52 8.61 27.46
N ASP A 101 4.18 9.39 28.50
CA ASP A 101 3.06 10.33 28.50
C ASP A 101 3.37 11.47 27.53
N HIS A 102 2.94 11.31 26.28
CA HIS A 102 2.80 12.44 25.35
C HIS A 102 1.95 13.48 26.08
N GLY A 103 2.48 14.68 26.31
CA GLY A 103 2.00 15.70 27.25
C GLY A 103 0.60 16.29 26.97
N TRP A 104 -0.30 15.50 26.41
CA TRP A 104 -1.70 15.74 26.11
C TRP A 104 -2.58 14.99 27.10
N PHE A 105 -3.74 15.57 27.39
CA PHE A 105 -4.68 15.00 28.35
C PHE A 105 -5.17 13.59 27.95
N PHE A 106 -5.37 13.32 26.65
CA PHE A 106 -5.79 12.02 26.13
C PHE A 106 -4.66 11.22 25.45
N GLY A 107 -3.39 11.53 25.72
CA GLY A 107 -2.22 11.02 24.99
C GLY A 107 -2.17 9.49 24.84
N GLU A 108 -2.38 8.74 25.92
CA GLU A 108 -2.39 7.27 25.93
C GLU A 108 -3.46 6.68 25.00
N HIS A 109 -4.67 7.26 25.00
CA HIS A 109 -5.77 6.80 24.17
C HIS A 109 -5.54 7.09 22.69
N ILE A 110 -5.01 8.28 22.39
CA ILE A 110 -4.63 8.68 21.03
C ILE A 110 -3.56 7.72 20.50
N LYS A 111 -2.52 7.43 21.29
CA LYS A 111 -1.46 6.49 20.92
C LYS A 111 -2.02 5.10 20.57
N ARG A 112 -2.88 4.54 21.42
CA ARG A 112 -3.51 3.23 21.15
C ARG A 112 -4.35 3.22 19.88
N LEU A 113 -5.08 4.31 19.60
CA LEU A 113 -5.85 4.42 18.36
C LEU A 113 -4.92 4.47 17.14
N ILE A 114 -3.81 5.20 17.20
CA ILE A 114 -2.82 5.27 16.12
C ILE A 114 -2.15 3.90 15.90
N GLU A 115 -1.77 3.21 16.96
CA GLU A 115 -1.19 1.86 16.90
C GLU A 115 -2.16 0.89 16.20
N LEU A 116 -3.43 0.85 16.63
CA LEU A 116 -4.45 0.03 15.97
C LEU A 116 -4.57 0.36 14.48
N GLN A 117 -4.68 1.64 14.12
CA GLN A 117 -4.79 2.03 12.72
C GLN A 117 -3.56 1.58 11.90
N THR A 118 -2.37 1.77 12.46
CA THR A 118 -1.11 1.45 11.78
C THR A 118 -0.96 -0.05 11.57
N ASP A 119 -1.18 -0.84 12.62
CA ASP A 119 -1.07 -2.31 12.58
C ASP A 119 -2.04 -2.90 11.55
N TRP A 120 -3.31 -2.47 11.59
CA TRP A 120 -4.33 -3.04 10.71
C TRP A 120 -4.23 -2.55 9.25
N LEU A 121 -3.74 -1.34 9.00
CA LEU A 121 -3.41 -0.90 7.64
C LEU A 121 -2.24 -1.71 7.06
N MET A 122 -1.22 -2.00 7.87
CA MET A 122 -0.11 -2.87 7.47
C MET A 122 -0.58 -4.30 7.19
N ASP A 123 -1.46 -4.86 8.03
CA ASP A 123 -2.03 -6.19 7.81
C ASP A 123 -2.89 -6.25 6.55
N ILE A 124 -3.74 -5.24 6.28
CA ILE A 124 -4.48 -5.15 5.01
C ILE A 124 -3.51 -5.18 3.83
N MET A 125 -2.48 -4.33 3.85
CA MET A 125 -1.48 -4.26 2.78
C MET A 125 -0.80 -5.61 2.55
N ALA A 126 -0.32 -6.24 3.62
CA ALA A 126 0.39 -7.52 3.55
C ALA A 126 -0.51 -8.64 2.99
N ASN A 127 -1.77 -8.69 3.41
CA ASN A 127 -2.71 -9.71 2.95
C ASN A 127 -3.13 -9.50 1.50
N LEU A 128 -3.37 -8.27 1.05
CA LEU A 128 -3.67 -7.96 -0.36
C LEU A 128 -2.50 -8.35 -1.27
N LEU A 129 -1.27 -8.02 -0.89
CA LEU A 129 -0.07 -8.41 -1.65
C LEU A 129 0.13 -9.93 -1.67
N CYS A 130 -0.11 -10.61 -0.54
CA CYS A 130 -0.01 -12.06 -0.43
C CYS A 130 -1.07 -12.78 -1.29
N GLN A 131 -2.31 -12.29 -1.27
CA GLN A 131 -3.40 -12.81 -2.08
C GLN A 131 -3.12 -12.60 -3.57
N PHE A 132 -2.67 -11.40 -3.96
CA PHE A 132 -2.26 -11.13 -5.34
C PHE A 132 -1.15 -12.09 -5.81
N ASN A 133 -0.11 -12.29 -4.99
CA ASN A 133 0.96 -13.25 -5.29
C ASN A 133 0.42 -14.67 -5.46
N THR A 134 -0.49 -15.11 -4.59
CA THR A 134 -1.11 -16.43 -4.66
C THR A 134 -1.92 -16.61 -5.93
N LEU A 135 -2.76 -15.64 -6.27
CA LEU A 135 -3.63 -15.68 -7.46
C LEU A 135 -2.86 -15.52 -8.78
N SER A 136 -1.71 -14.83 -8.76
CA SER A 136 -0.87 -14.63 -9.95
C SER A 136 0.28 -15.64 -10.05
N LEU A 137 0.30 -16.68 -9.21
CA LEU A 137 1.42 -17.61 -9.13
C LEU A 137 1.64 -18.35 -10.46
N GLU A 138 0.57 -18.83 -11.09
CA GLU A 138 0.65 -19.52 -12.39
C GLU A 138 1.19 -18.57 -13.47
N HIS A 139 0.66 -17.34 -13.52
CA HIS A 139 1.12 -16.29 -14.43
C HIS A 139 2.63 -16.03 -14.31
N VAL A 140 3.13 -15.88 -13.09
CA VAL A 140 4.53 -15.60 -12.82
C VAL A 140 5.43 -16.81 -13.12
N GLN A 141 4.94 -18.03 -12.84
CA GLN A 141 5.72 -19.27 -13.02
C GLN A 141 5.75 -19.78 -14.45
N ASN A 142 4.81 -19.38 -15.31
CA ASN A 142 4.73 -19.79 -16.71
C ASN A 142 5.82 -19.10 -17.55
N ARG A 143 7.08 -19.44 -17.32
CA ARG A 143 8.24 -18.83 -17.99
C ARG A 143 8.25 -19.04 -19.50
N GLU A 144 7.62 -20.11 -19.97
CA GLU A 144 7.56 -20.42 -21.39
C GLU A 144 6.76 -19.37 -22.17
N GLN A 145 5.73 -18.78 -21.58
CA GLN A 145 4.86 -17.82 -22.27
C GLN A 145 5.63 -16.60 -22.79
N TRP A 146 6.62 -16.15 -22.04
CA TRP A 146 7.44 -14.98 -22.38
C TRP A 146 8.41 -15.27 -23.54
N GLY A 147 8.81 -16.53 -23.71
CA GLY A 147 9.84 -16.95 -24.65
C GLY A 147 9.32 -17.56 -25.95
N ARG A 148 8.02 -17.87 -26.03
CA ARG A 148 7.36 -18.45 -27.21
C ARG A 148 7.32 -17.45 -28.36
N GLU A 149 7.61 -17.96 -29.54
CA GLU A 149 7.39 -17.31 -30.82
C GLU A 149 6.21 -18.04 -31.44
N ASP A 150 5.00 -17.50 -31.31
CA ASP A 150 3.83 -18.18 -31.85
C ASP A 150 3.77 -17.96 -33.36
N PHE A 151 4.16 -18.97 -34.13
CA PHE A 151 4.11 -18.95 -35.61
C PHE A 151 2.69 -19.23 -36.15
N GLY A 152 1.67 -19.27 -35.29
CA GLY A 152 0.43 -19.96 -35.64
C GLY A 152 -0.84 -19.39 -35.05
N LEU A 153 -1.09 -18.09 -35.13
CA LEU A 153 -2.47 -17.57 -35.15
C LEU A 153 -2.51 -16.25 -35.91
N ASN A 154 -2.90 -16.37 -37.17
CA ASN A 154 -3.29 -15.29 -38.07
C ASN A 154 -4.62 -14.70 -37.55
N ILE A 155 -4.61 -14.10 -36.34
CA ILE A 155 -5.73 -13.31 -35.86
C ILE A 155 -5.62 -11.97 -36.58
N VAL A 156 -6.64 -11.70 -37.40
CA VAL A 156 -6.82 -10.48 -38.17
C VAL A 156 -6.44 -9.26 -37.33
N TRP A 157 -5.29 -8.65 -37.66
CA TRP A 157 -4.84 -7.36 -37.13
C TRP A 157 -5.74 -6.23 -37.64
N GLY A 158 -6.96 -6.18 -37.10
CA GLY A 158 -7.96 -5.15 -37.39
C GLY A 158 -8.60 -4.55 -36.14
N ALA A 159 -8.41 -5.16 -34.97
CA ALA A 159 -8.78 -4.60 -33.69
C ALA A 159 -7.63 -4.85 -32.71
N THR A 160 -7.05 -3.77 -32.20
CA THR A 160 -6.14 -3.72 -31.06
C THR A 160 -6.87 -4.15 -29.79
N ASP A 161 -7.28 -5.40 -29.72
CA ASP A 161 -7.83 -5.97 -28.49
C ASP A 161 -6.65 -6.46 -27.65
N PHE A 162 -6.32 -5.67 -26.62
CA PHE A 162 -5.33 -6.02 -25.62
C PHE A 162 -5.86 -7.20 -24.79
N ILE A 163 -5.45 -8.41 -25.14
CA ILE A 163 -5.87 -9.60 -24.40
C ILE A 163 -4.92 -9.80 -23.22
N VAL A 164 -5.48 -9.75 -22.02
CA VAL A 164 -4.78 -10.04 -20.76
C VAL A 164 -4.58 -11.56 -20.65
N SER A 165 -3.42 -11.98 -20.12
CA SER A 165 -3.14 -13.38 -19.83
C SER A 165 -4.19 -13.96 -18.90
N ALA A 166 -4.78 -15.10 -19.27
CA ALA A 166 -5.93 -15.67 -18.56
C ALA A 166 -5.62 -16.00 -17.09
N ASP A 167 -4.39 -16.42 -16.81
CA ASP A 167 -3.84 -16.71 -15.48
C ASP A 167 -3.58 -15.45 -14.62
N PHE A 168 -3.78 -14.26 -15.16
CA PHE A 168 -3.61 -12.98 -14.45
C PHE A 168 -4.94 -12.28 -14.14
N VAL A 169 -6.01 -12.63 -14.86
CA VAL A 169 -7.30 -11.93 -14.79
C VAL A 169 -7.91 -11.98 -13.38
N GLU A 170 -7.86 -13.12 -12.71
CA GLU A 170 -8.42 -13.28 -11.36
C GLU A 170 -7.71 -12.39 -10.33
N ALA A 171 -6.38 -12.36 -10.35
CA ALA A 171 -5.57 -11.50 -9.47
C ALA A 171 -5.90 -10.02 -9.67
N LEU A 172 -6.08 -9.59 -10.92
CA LEU A 172 -6.47 -8.23 -11.27
C LEU A 172 -7.89 -7.87 -10.81
N ASP A 173 -8.85 -8.79 -11.00
CA ASP A 173 -10.24 -8.56 -10.62
C ASP A 173 -10.42 -8.44 -9.10
N VAL A 174 -9.80 -9.36 -8.34
CA VAL A 174 -9.80 -9.35 -6.87
C VAL A 174 -9.15 -8.06 -6.34
N LEU A 175 -7.96 -7.70 -6.83
CA LEU A 175 -7.28 -6.47 -6.44
C LEU A 175 -8.16 -5.23 -6.68
N ARG A 176 -8.82 -5.17 -7.85
CA ARG A 176 -9.72 -4.07 -8.20
C ARG A 176 -10.90 -3.97 -7.23
N SER A 177 -11.57 -5.08 -6.93
CA SER A 177 -12.71 -5.11 -6.00
C SER A 177 -12.30 -4.58 -4.62
N GLN A 178 -11.19 -5.11 -4.10
CA GLN A 178 -10.70 -4.77 -2.76
C GLN A 178 -10.25 -3.31 -2.65
N LEU A 179 -9.57 -2.77 -3.66
CA LEU A 179 -9.21 -1.35 -3.69
C LEU A 179 -10.43 -0.43 -3.70
N HIS A 180 -11.52 -0.80 -4.38
CA HIS A 180 -12.76 -0.04 -4.34
C HIS A 180 -13.47 -0.11 -2.98
N ILE A 181 -13.44 -1.25 -2.31
CA ILE A 181 -13.95 -1.37 -0.92
C ILE A 181 -13.16 -0.43 0.00
N LEU A 182 -11.83 -0.48 -0.08
CA LEU A 182 -10.95 0.37 0.72
C LEU A 182 -11.19 1.86 0.45
N GLN A 183 -11.32 2.25 -0.83
CA GLN A 183 -11.65 3.62 -1.22
C GLN A 183 -12.97 4.11 -0.60
N ALA A 184 -13.97 3.24 -0.52
CA ALA A 184 -15.29 3.59 -0.03
C ALA A 184 -15.39 3.62 1.51
N ARG A 185 -14.41 3.07 2.23
CA ARG A 185 -14.50 2.83 3.69
C ARG A 185 -13.41 3.51 4.51
N LEU A 186 -12.23 3.74 3.93
CA LEU A 186 -11.17 4.50 4.57
C LEU A 186 -11.31 5.99 4.25
N ASN A 187 -10.89 6.83 5.18
CA ASN A 187 -10.62 8.23 4.88
C ASN A 187 -9.59 8.37 3.75
N LEU A 188 -9.65 9.52 3.07
CA LEU A 188 -8.86 9.78 1.87
C LEU A 188 -7.34 9.61 2.09
N LYS A 189 -6.81 10.07 3.23
CA LYS A 189 -5.37 10.02 3.48
C LYS A 189 -4.90 8.57 3.60
N ASP A 190 -5.57 7.79 4.43
CA ASP A 190 -5.18 6.39 4.67
C ASP A 190 -5.34 5.54 3.41
N PHE A 191 -6.42 5.75 2.64
CA PHE A 191 -6.56 5.11 1.35
C PHE A 191 -5.41 5.47 0.40
N LEU A 192 -5.07 6.76 0.28
CA LEU A 192 -4.01 7.23 -0.62
C LEU A 192 -2.64 6.67 -0.26
N ASP A 193 -2.31 6.58 1.02
CA ASP A 193 -1.04 6.04 1.48
C ASP A 193 -0.99 4.50 1.29
N LEU A 194 -2.10 3.82 1.56
CA LEU A 194 -2.24 2.37 1.41
C LEU A 194 -2.10 1.92 -0.04
N TRP A 195 -2.88 2.48 -0.98
CA TRP A 195 -2.83 2.01 -2.36
C TRP A 195 -1.47 2.28 -3.02
N ARG A 196 -0.78 3.37 -2.65
CA ARG A 196 0.58 3.67 -3.15
C ARG A 196 1.58 2.63 -2.66
N SER A 197 1.46 2.21 -1.41
CA SER A 197 2.30 1.16 -0.83
C SER A 197 2.01 -0.20 -1.47
N ILE A 198 0.75 -0.49 -1.79
CA ILE A 198 0.37 -1.66 -2.58
C ILE A 198 0.99 -1.60 -3.99
N ALA A 199 0.91 -0.46 -4.68
CA ALA A 199 1.50 -0.29 -6.01
C ALA A 199 3.02 -0.53 -6.00
N ASP A 200 3.74 0.00 -5.01
CA ASP A 200 5.17 -0.26 -4.83
C ASP A 200 5.46 -1.75 -4.57
N GLY A 201 4.69 -2.38 -3.67
CA GLY A 201 4.82 -3.82 -3.41
C GLY A 201 4.60 -4.69 -4.65
N LEU A 202 3.62 -4.33 -5.48
CA LEU A 202 3.35 -5.00 -6.76
C LEU A 202 4.46 -4.76 -7.79
N ASP A 203 5.00 -3.53 -7.87
CA ASP A 203 6.14 -3.17 -8.73
C ASP A 203 7.35 -4.05 -8.41
N GLN A 204 7.71 -4.16 -7.13
CA GLN A 204 8.83 -4.99 -6.67
C GLN A 204 8.57 -6.49 -6.91
N PHE A 205 7.36 -6.97 -6.63
CA PHE A 205 7.00 -8.38 -6.81
C PHE A 205 7.10 -8.80 -8.29
N ILE A 206 6.47 -8.07 -9.21
CA ILE A 206 6.48 -8.40 -10.63
C ILE A 206 7.88 -8.24 -11.22
N PHE A 207 8.59 -7.17 -10.85
CA PHE A 207 9.96 -6.96 -11.28
C PHE A 207 10.88 -8.10 -10.83
N GLY A 208 10.81 -8.50 -9.56
CA GLY A 208 11.63 -9.59 -9.02
C GLY A 208 11.28 -10.96 -9.61
N SER A 209 9.99 -11.23 -9.81
CA SER A 209 9.50 -12.57 -10.14
C SER A 209 9.47 -12.87 -11.64
N ILE A 210 9.18 -11.87 -12.48
CA ILE A 210 9.10 -12.00 -13.93
C ILE A 210 10.36 -11.44 -14.59
N ILE A 211 10.66 -10.15 -14.39
CA ILE A 211 11.73 -9.45 -15.12
C ILE A 211 13.12 -9.94 -14.72
N MET A 212 13.36 -10.07 -13.41
CA MET A 212 14.63 -10.54 -12.86
C MET A 212 14.78 -12.06 -12.86
N SER A 213 13.81 -12.80 -13.40
CA SER A 213 13.95 -14.23 -13.64
C SER A 213 14.96 -14.50 -14.76
N ASP A 214 15.36 -15.76 -14.95
CA ASP A 214 16.25 -16.16 -16.08
C ASP A 214 15.47 -16.45 -17.36
N THR A 215 14.24 -15.96 -17.44
CA THR A 215 13.34 -16.10 -18.58
C THR A 215 13.79 -15.21 -19.73
N ARG A 216 13.75 -15.75 -20.96
CA ARG A 216 13.98 -14.96 -22.16
C ARG A 216 12.70 -14.42 -22.76
N PHE A 217 12.70 -13.15 -23.17
CA PHE A 217 11.57 -12.48 -23.79
C PHE A 217 11.67 -12.48 -25.31
N SER A 218 10.66 -13.04 -25.99
CA SER A 218 10.43 -12.83 -27.43
C SER A 218 9.73 -11.49 -27.67
N ALA A 219 9.66 -11.03 -28.93
CA ALA A 219 8.90 -9.80 -29.25
C ALA A 219 7.42 -9.91 -28.84
N GLN A 220 6.81 -11.10 -29.01
CA GLN A 220 5.46 -11.37 -28.55
C GLN A 220 5.35 -11.37 -27.02
N GLY A 221 6.32 -11.98 -26.32
CA GLY A 221 6.36 -11.96 -24.87
C GLY A 221 6.47 -10.55 -24.29
N VAL A 222 7.23 -9.65 -24.92
CA VAL A 222 7.27 -8.23 -24.55
C VAL A 222 5.90 -7.58 -24.73
N ASN A 223 5.23 -7.83 -25.86
CA ASN A 223 3.89 -7.29 -26.11
C ASN A 223 2.83 -7.82 -25.12
N GLN A 224 2.90 -9.11 -24.76
CA GLN A 224 2.01 -9.71 -23.77
C GLN A 224 2.25 -9.10 -22.39
N PHE A 225 3.51 -9.05 -21.94
CA PHE A 225 3.88 -8.42 -20.68
C PHE A 225 3.40 -6.96 -20.63
N GLY A 226 3.61 -6.18 -21.70
CA GLY A 226 3.09 -4.81 -21.79
C GLY A 226 1.56 -4.71 -21.77
N SER A 227 0.83 -5.73 -22.24
CA SER A 227 -0.63 -5.77 -22.18
C SER A 227 -1.12 -6.08 -20.76
N ASP A 228 -0.49 -7.04 -20.09
CA ASP A 228 -0.79 -7.40 -18.71
C ASP A 228 -0.49 -6.24 -17.74
N MET A 229 0.65 -5.57 -17.92
CA MET A 229 1.01 -4.40 -17.11
C MET A 229 0.06 -3.21 -17.35
N ARG A 230 -0.41 -3.01 -18.59
CA ARG A 230 -1.45 -1.99 -18.85
C ARG A 230 -2.76 -2.32 -18.15
N ALA A 231 -3.17 -3.59 -18.13
CA ALA A 231 -4.36 -4.00 -17.39
C ALA A 231 -4.22 -3.73 -15.89
N LEU A 232 -3.04 -4.00 -15.31
CA LEU A 232 -2.72 -3.63 -13.94
C LEU A 232 -2.83 -2.11 -13.73
N PHE A 233 -2.23 -1.29 -14.59
CA PHE A 233 -2.28 0.16 -14.47
C PHE A 233 -3.70 0.72 -14.54
N ILE A 234 -4.59 0.12 -15.34
CA ILE A 234 -5.99 0.53 -15.47
C ILE A 234 -6.73 0.45 -14.13
N ILE A 235 -6.43 -0.53 -13.27
CA ILE A 235 -7.04 -0.64 -11.93
C ILE A 235 -6.78 0.64 -11.11
N PHE A 236 -5.59 1.22 -11.24
CA PHE A 236 -5.17 2.41 -10.48
C PHE A 236 -5.57 3.74 -11.15
N GLN A 237 -6.09 3.73 -12.39
CA GLN A 237 -6.53 4.96 -13.08
C GLN A 237 -7.66 5.67 -12.34
N SER A 238 -8.48 4.92 -11.58
CA SER A 238 -9.52 5.47 -10.71
C SER A 238 -8.97 6.34 -9.57
N PHE A 239 -7.67 6.22 -9.26
CA PHE A 239 -7.03 6.85 -8.09
C PHE A 239 -5.87 7.78 -8.47
N SER A 240 -5.34 7.67 -9.69
CA SER A 240 -4.22 8.47 -10.19
C SER A 240 -4.38 8.74 -11.69
N ALA A 241 -4.07 9.97 -12.11
CA ALA A 241 -4.03 10.33 -13.54
C ALA A 241 -2.83 9.71 -14.28
N ARG A 242 -1.82 9.22 -13.55
CA ARG A 242 -0.60 8.57 -14.08
C ARG A 242 -0.23 7.37 -13.19
N PRO A 243 -1.00 6.27 -13.22
CA PRO A 243 -0.73 5.11 -12.38
C PRO A 243 0.66 4.50 -12.63
N GLU A 244 1.14 4.52 -13.87
CA GLU A 244 2.44 3.99 -14.29
C GLU A 244 3.64 4.66 -13.59
N SER A 245 3.48 5.84 -13.00
CA SER A 245 4.57 6.47 -12.24
C SER A 245 4.85 5.77 -10.91
N PHE A 246 3.90 4.99 -10.40
CA PHE A 246 4.02 4.21 -9.16
C PHE A 246 4.62 2.82 -9.41
N PHE A 247 4.79 2.43 -10.68
CA PHE A 247 5.37 1.16 -11.11
C PHE A 247 6.71 1.40 -11.79
N SER A 248 7.64 1.95 -11.02
CA SER A 248 8.88 2.52 -11.53
C SER A 248 9.82 1.47 -12.14
N CYS A 249 9.97 0.31 -11.50
CA CYS A 249 10.78 -0.80 -11.96
C CYS A 249 10.16 -1.44 -13.21
N ILE A 250 8.84 -1.68 -13.21
CA ILE A 250 8.13 -2.22 -14.38
C ILE A 250 8.24 -1.26 -15.56
N ARG A 251 8.04 0.04 -15.35
CA ARG A 251 8.12 1.04 -16.42
C ARG A 251 9.51 1.09 -17.05
N ASP A 252 10.56 1.15 -16.22
CA ASP A 252 11.94 1.18 -16.71
C ASP A 252 12.29 -0.16 -17.40
N SER A 253 11.71 -1.29 -16.94
CA SER A 253 11.87 -2.61 -17.56
C SER A 253 11.19 -2.70 -18.93
N LEU A 254 9.96 -2.18 -19.07
CA LEU A 254 9.25 -2.10 -20.35
C LEU A 254 10.04 -1.27 -21.35
N LYS A 255 10.54 -0.09 -20.95
CA LYS A 255 11.41 0.73 -21.80
C LYS A 255 12.60 -0.08 -22.34
N LEU A 256 13.30 -0.81 -21.46
CA LEU A 256 14.43 -1.68 -21.84
C LEU A 256 14.02 -2.82 -22.77
N LEU A 257 12.92 -3.51 -22.46
CA LEU A 257 12.39 -4.62 -23.24
C LEU A 257 11.86 -4.19 -24.61
N GLU A 258 11.51 -2.91 -24.80
CA GLU A 258 11.03 -2.35 -26.07
C GLU A 258 12.15 -1.69 -26.91
N MET A 259 13.36 -1.48 -26.37
CA MET A 259 14.47 -0.83 -27.09
C MET A 259 14.85 -1.53 -28.41
N ARG A 260 15.24 -0.77 -29.44
CA ARG A 260 15.72 -1.36 -30.69
C ARG A 260 17.10 -2.00 -30.53
N LYS A 261 17.47 -2.90 -31.44
CA LYS A 261 18.74 -3.65 -31.39
C LYS A 261 19.95 -2.72 -31.41
N GLU A 262 19.86 -1.61 -32.14
CA GLU A 262 20.91 -0.58 -32.24
C GLU A 262 21.07 0.16 -30.91
N ASP A 263 19.95 0.55 -30.30
CA ASP A 263 19.90 1.26 -29.02
C ASP A 263 20.45 0.38 -27.89
N VAL A 264 20.12 -0.93 -27.89
CA VAL A 264 20.67 -1.91 -26.95
C VAL A 264 22.18 -2.08 -27.11
N LYS A 265 22.69 -2.21 -28.34
CA LYS A 265 24.14 -2.31 -28.59
C LYS A 265 24.88 -1.08 -28.09
N HIS A 266 24.32 0.10 -28.34
CA HIS A 266 24.86 1.36 -27.85
C HIS A 266 24.91 1.34 -26.32
N LEU A 267 23.77 1.11 -25.66
CA LEU A 267 23.68 1.05 -24.20
C LEU A 267 24.66 0.02 -23.58
N GLN A 268 24.79 -1.18 -24.15
CA GLN A 268 25.75 -2.20 -23.70
C GLN A 268 27.21 -1.75 -23.80
N ALA A 269 27.57 -1.02 -24.85
CA ALA A 269 28.92 -0.48 -25.01
C ALA A 269 29.26 0.54 -23.90
N TYR A 270 28.29 1.36 -23.48
CA TYR A 270 28.45 2.30 -22.37
C TYR A 270 28.47 1.62 -21.01
N LEU A 271 27.65 0.59 -20.79
CA LEU A 271 27.63 -0.17 -19.52
C LEU A 271 28.97 -0.90 -19.27
N SER A 272 29.66 -1.28 -20.34
CA SER A 272 31.02 -1.85 -20.27
C SER A 272 32.07 -0.85 -19.78
N ASN A 273 31.77 0.45 -19.75
CA ASN A 273 32.66 1.51 -19.27
C ASN A 273 32.29 1.93 -17.82
N ASN A 274 33.10 1.49 -16.85
CA ASN A 274 32.83 1.65 -15.42
C ASN A 274 32.65 3.09 -14.92
N GLU A 275 33.25 4.09 -15.57
CA GLU A 275 33.25 5.46 -15.06
C GLU A 275 31.93 6.22 -15.27
N LYS A 276 31.05 5.75 -16.18
CA LYS A 276 29.85 6.51 -16.61
C LYS A 276 28.54 5.72 -16.61
N ARG A 277 28.49 4.56 -15.95
CA ARG A 277 27.34 3.63 -15.97
C ARG A 277 26.02 4.31 -15.59
N ILE A 278 25.99 5.03 -14.48
CA ILE A 278 24.76 5.67 -13.95
C ILE A 278 24.30 6.81 -14.86
N GLY A 279 25.22 7.68 -15.30
CA GLY A 279 24.89 8.78 -16.20
C GLY A 279 24.37 8.32 -17.57
N CYS A 280 24.78 7.14 -18.03
CA CYS A 280 24.25 6.56 -19.26
C CYS A 280 22.79 6.12 -19.12
N LEU A 281 22.39 5.49 -18.01
CA LEU A 281 21.00 5.10 -17.77
C LEU A 281 20.05 6.30 -17.78
N GLN A 282 20.49 7.43 -17.21
CA GLN A 282 19.72 8.68 -17.21
C GLN A 282 19.45 9.22 -18.63
N LEU A 283 20.36 9.02 -19.59
CA LEU A 283 20.15 9.42 -20.99
C LEU A 283 19.02 8.64 -21.66
N TYR A 284 18.75 7.43 -21.19
CA TYR A 284 17.65 6.58 -21.63
C TYR A 284 16.43 6.67 -20.70
N GLU A 285 16.43 7.61 -19.76
CA GLU A 285 15.38 7.79 -18.74
C GLU A 285 15.10 6.53 -17.92
N ILE A 286 16.16 5.75 -17.66
CA ILE A 286 16.16 4.61 -16.73
C ILE A 286 16.72 5.13 -15.41
N LEU A 287 15.89 5.13 -14.37
CA LEU A 287 16.18 5.82 -13.12
C LEU A 287 16.10 4.88 -11.89
N HIS A 288 15.34 3.79 -11.99
CA HIS A 288 14.99 2.93 -10.84
C HIS A 288 15.64 1.55 -10.90
N ILE A 289 16.26 1.21 -12.04
CA ILE A 289 16.94 -0.07 -12.26
C ILE A 289 18.45 0.16 -12.24
N SER A 290 19.18 -0.70 -11.54
CA SER A 290 20.64 -0.63 -11.46
C SER A 290 21.32 -1.00 -12.79
N PRO A 291 22.60 -0.63 -13.00
CA PRO A 291 23.35 -1.07 -14.18
C PRO A 291 23.39 -2.59 -14.34
N ASP A 292 23.57 -3.34 -13.25
CA ASP A 292 23.65 -4.81 -13.30
C ASP A 292 22.30 -5.44 -13.65
N GLN A 293 21.21 -4.90 -13.09
CA GLN A 293 19.85 -5.32 -13.44
C GLN A 293 19.53 -4.98 -14.91
N THR A 294 19.99 -3.82 -15.40
CA THR A 294 19.85 -3.42 -16.81
C THR A 294 20.55 -4.42 -17.73
N GLU A 295 21.80 -4.79 -17.44
CA GLU A 295 22.53 -5.80 -18.20
C GLU A 295 21.80 -7.15 -18.21
N LYS A 296 21.19 -7.55 -17.09
CA LYS A 296 20.39 -8.77 -17.00
C LYS A 296 19.17 -8.72 -17.93
N ILE A 297 18.38 -7.64 -17.88
CA ILE A 297 17.19 -7.47 -18.73
C ILE A 297 17.56 -7.52 -20.20
N LEU A 298 18.60 -6.79 -20.60
CA LEU A 298 19.05 -6.74 -21.99
C LEU A 298 19.55 -8.10 -22.49
N ARG A 299 20.17 -8.91 -21.61
CA ARG A 299 20.61 -10.28 -21.94
C ARG A 299 19.44 -11.24 -22.13
N ASN A 300 18.36 -11.03 -21.38
CA ASN A 300 17.15 -11.85 -21.43
C ASN A 300 16.28 -11.54 -22.66
N LYS A 301 16.48 -10.39 -23.31
CA LYS A 301 15.77 -10.03 -24.54
C LYS A 301 16.28 -10.81 -25.76
N LYS A 302 15.37 -11.44 -26.50
CA LYS A 302 15.65 -12.02 -27.82
C LYS A 302 15.42 -10.97 -28.92
N PHE A 303 16.32 -10.91 -29.88
CA PHE A 303 16.08 -10.24 -31.15
C PHE A 303 15.73 -11.31 -32.17
N GLY A 304 14.65 -11.12 -32.93
CA GLY A 304 14.41 -11.94 -34.12
C GLY A 304 15.60 -11.81 -35.08
N ASP A 305 15.95 -12.92 -35.72
CA ASP A 305 16.95 -12.95 -36.80
C ASP A 305 16.44 -12.23 -38.06
#